data_AF-A0A221NIX7-F1
#
_entry.id   AF-A0A221NIX7-F1
#
_cell.length_a   1.000
_cell.length_b   1.000
_cell.length_c   1.000
_cell.angle_alpha   90.00
_cell.angle_beta   90.00
_cell.angle_gamma   90.00
#
_symmetry.space_group_name_H-M   'P 1'
#
loop_
_entity.id
_entity.type
_entity.pdbx_description
1 polymer ?
#
loop_
_entity_poly.entity_id
_entity_poly.type
_entity_poly.pdbx_seq_one_letter_code
_entity_poly.pdbx_strand_id
1 'polypeptide(L)'
;MNRQSSGQQTHGEPEDGANRMDRLLTELRSQSSELERLHAIYDELETRNGLLHNEVLRLKRAQRTNVQDLAHVAAVLLQISRAKGIALDPGTLDILRRRGWLPARTRTGARP
;
A
#
# COMPACT_ATOMS: atom_id res chain seq x y z
N MET A 1 63.14 -35.90 54.04
CA MET A 1 63.03 -36.58 52.73
C MET A 1 62.02 -35.83 51.88
N ASN A 2 62.42 -35.51 50.66
CA ASN A 2 61.82 -34.51 49.77
C ASN A 2 60.77 -35.12 48.83
N ARG A 3 59.77 -34.28 48.52
CA ARG A 3 58.83 -34.24 47.38
C ARG A 3 58.95 -35.31 46.28
N GLN A 4 57.82 -35.88 45.88
CA GLN A 4 57.45 -35.95 44.45
C GLN A 4 55.96 -35.64 44.27
N SER A 5 55.75 -34.58 43.49
CA SER A 5 54.49 -34.14 42.90
C SER A 5 54.25 -34.97 41.64
N SER A 6 53.05 -35.47 41.43
CA SER A 6 52.60 -35.90 40.10
C SER A 6 51.31 -35.17 39.80
N GLY A 7 51.47 -33.98 39.22
CA GLY A 7 50.40 -33.30 38.52
C GLY A 7 49.97 -34.16 37.33
N GLN A 8 48.72 -34.60 37.34
CA GLN A 8 48.02 -35.01 36.15
C GLN A 8 47.15 -33.85 35.71
N GLN A 9 47.71 -33.04 34.81
CA GLN A 9 46.98 -32.06 34.04
C GLN A 9 47.26 -32.37 32.56
N THR A 10 46.23 -32.15 31.74
CA THR A 10 46.18 -32.21 30.26
C THR A 10 45.98 -33.63 29.70
N HIS A 11 45.01 -33.93 28.84
CA HIS A 11 44.36 -33.13 27.80
C HIS A 11 42.88 -33.52 27.64
N GLY A 12 41.99 -32.58 27.91
CA GLY A 12 40.70 -32.48 27.24
C GLY A 12 40.60 -31.05 26.69
N GLU A 13 39.95 -30.88 25.55
CA GLU A 13 39.47 -29.57 25.04
C GLU A 13 40.44 -28.64 24.30
N PRO A 14 40.96 -29.04 23.13
CA PRO A 14 41.10 -28.11 22.00
C PRO A 14 40.03 -28.33 20.91
N GLU A 15 39.57 -29.57 20.73
CA GLU A 15 38.67 -29.94 19.64
C GLU A 15 37.24 -29.41 19.82
N ASP A 16 36.69 -29.41 21.04
CA ASP A 16 35.33 -28.88 21.30
C ASP A 16 35.25 -27.35 21.12
N GLY A 17 36.32 -26.63 21.48
CA GLY A 17 36.41 -25.18 21.26
C GLY A 17 36.53 -24.81 19.78
N ALA A 18 37.36 -25.54 19.03
CA ALA A 18 37.52 -25.34 17.59
C ALA A 18 36.25 -25.66 16.81
N ASN A 19 35.60 -26.80 17.09
CA ASN A 19 34.35 -27.21 16.46
C ASN A 19 33.20 -26.23 16.73
N ARG A 20 33.13 -25.68 17.95
CA ARG A 20 32.15 -24.65 18.30
C ARG A 20 32.40 -23.35 17.56
N MET A 21 33.65 -22.93 17.45
CA MET A 21 34.02 -21.71 16.72
C MET A 21 33.72 -21.84 15.23
N ASP A 22 34.03 -22.98 14.60
CA ASP A 22 33.73 -23.22 13.18
C ASP A 22 32.23 -23.23 12.91
N ARG A 23 31.44 -23.80 13.82
CA ARG A 23 29.98 -23.76 13.74
C ARG A 23 29.44 -22.33 13.83
N LEU A 24 29.90 -21.56 14.81
CA LEU A 24 29.48 -20.16 14.97
C LEU A 24 29.88 -19.30 13.76
N LEU A 25 31.06 -19.52 13.19
CA LEU A 25 31.48 -18.83 11.97
C LEU A 25 30.62 -19.20 10.76
N THR A 26 30.23 -20.47 10.65
CA THR A 26 29.33 -20.93 9.58
C THR A 26 27.93 -20.35 9.74
N GLU A 27 27.40 -20.35 10.97
CA GLU A 27 26.11 -19.73 11.30
C GLU A 27 26.14 -18.22 11.02
N LEU A 28 27.22 -17.52 11.40
CA LEU A 28 27.38 -16.09 11.13
C LEU A 28 27.43 -15.78 9.63
N ARG A 29 28.15 -16.58 8.84
CA ARG A 29 28.20 -16.44 7.38
C ARG A 29 26.83 -16.67 6.76
N SER A 30 26.11 -17.69 7.22
CA SER A 30 24.74 -17.98 6.78
C SER A 30 23.80 -16.82 7.08
N GLN A 31 23.85 -16.29 8.31
CA GLN A 31 23.04 -15.14 8.72
C GLN A 31 23.39 -13.88 7.93
N SER A 32 24.67 -13.63 7.65
CA SER A 32 25.11 -12.51 6.80
C SER A 32 24.52 -12.62 5.39
N SER A 33 24.59 -13.80 4.79
CA SER A 33 24.04 -14.03 3.44
C SER A 33 22.51 -13.86 3.40
N GLU A 34 21.80 -14.29 4.44
CA GLU A 34 20.35 -14.10 4.52
C GLU A 34 19.98 -12.61 4.71
N LEU A 35 20.77 -11.85 5.46
CA LEU A 35 20.57 -10.39 5.58
C LEU A 35 20.76 -9.67 4.25
N GLU A 36 21.79 -10.03 3.49
CA GLU A 36 22.02 -9.48 2.14
C GLU A 36 20.84 -9.79 1.20
N ARG A 37 20.34 -11.02 1.25
CA ARG A 37 19.16 -11.44 0.48
C ARG A 37 17.91 -10.66 0.88
N LEU A 38 17.64 -10.52 2.17
CA LEU A 38 16.50 -9.76 2.67
C LEU A 38 16.58 -8.28 2.29
N HIS A 39 17.78 -7.71 2.30
CA HIS A 39 18.00 -6.33 1.87
C HIS A 39 17.68 -6.16 0.38
N ALA A 40 18.14 -7.09 -0.47
CA ALA A 40 17.80 -7.07 -1.90
C ALA A 40 16.29 -7.18 -2.15
N ILE A 41 15.58 -8.02 -1.39
CA ILE A 41 14.11 -8.13 -1.46
C ILE A 41 13.44 -6.83 -1.01
N TYR A 42 13.95 -6.21 0.05
CA TYR A 42 13.42 -4.94 0.55
C TYR A 42 13.55 -3.83 -0.50
N ASP A 43 14.73 -3.70 -1.13
CA ASP A 43 14.96 -2.71 -2.19
C ASP A 43 14.04 -2.94 -3.40
N GLU A 44 13.85 -4.20 -3.80
CA GLU A 44 12.89 -4.56 -4.85
C GLU A 44 11.45 -4.19 -4.46
N LEU A 45 11.06 -4.42 -3.20
CA LEU A 45 9.72 -4.07 -2.73
C LEU A 45 9.52 -2.56 -2.66
N GLU A 46 10.51 -1.82 -2.18
CA GLU A 46 10.48 -0.35 -2.09
C GLU A 46 10.33 0.27 -3.48
N THR A 47 11.10 -0.20 -4.47
CA THR A 47 10.98 0.27 -5.86
C THR A 47 9.61 -0.05 -6.46
N ARG A 48 9.08 -1.26 -6.27
CA ARG A 48 7.73 -1.64 -6.72
C ARG A 48 6.64 -0.81 -6.06
N ASN A 49 6.76 -0.54 -4.77
CA ASN A 49 5.81 0.30 -4.03
C ASN A 49 5.84 1.73 -4.56
N GLY A 50 7.03 2.30 -4.80
CA GLY A 50 7.18 3.60 -5.44
C GLY A 50 6.51 3.69 -6.81
N LEU A 51 6.65 2.66 -7.66
CA LEU A 51 5.98 2.59 -8.97
C LEU A 51 4.46 2.54 -8.82
N LEU A 52 3.93 1.68 -7.94
CA LEU A 52 2.49 1.58 -7.69
C LEU A 52 1.91 2.88 -7.12
N HIS A 53 2.62 3.54 -6.22
CA HIS A 53 2.21 4.82 -5.67
C HIS A 53 2.07 5.89 -6.77
N ASN A 54 3.05 5.98 -7.66
CA ASN A 54 3.01 6.90 -8.80
C ASN A 54 1.84 6.60 -9.74
N GLU A 55 1.58 5.32 -10.00
CA GLU A 55 0.47 4.90 -10.85
C GLU A 55 -0.90 5.25 -10.22
N VAL A 56 -1.07 5.04 -8.92
CA VAL A 56 -2.27 5.46 -8.19
C VAL A 56 -2.48 6.97 -8.29
N LEU A 57 -1.41 7.76 -8.13
CA LEU A 57 -1.51 9.22 -8.30
C LEU A 57 -1.90 9.61 -9.72
N ARG A 58 -1.33 8.95 -10.74
CA ARG A 58 -1.66 9.18 -12.15
C ARG A 58 -3.13 8.86 -12.42
N LEU A 59 -3.62 7.70 -11.97
CA LEU A 59 -5.00 7.28 -12.13
C LEU A 59 -5.98 8.22 -11.42
N LYS A 60 -5.66 8.66 -10.19
CA LYS A 60 -6.48 9.63 -9.46
C LYS A 60 -6.61 10.97 -10.20
N ARG A 61 -5.52 11.47 -10.79
CA ARG A 61 -5.54 12.69 -11.61
C ARG A 61 -6.42 12.51 -12.85
N ALA A 62 -6.21 11.42 -13.60
CA ALA A 62 -7.02 11.12 -14.79
C ALA A 62 -8.51 10.96 -14.45
N GLN A 63 -8.84 10.26 -13.35
CA GLN A 63 -10.22 10.10 -12.89
C GLN A 63 -10.86 11.43 -12.54
N ARG A 64 -10.13 12.36 -11.91
CA ARG A 64 -10.65 13.69 -11.59
C ARG A 64 -11.04 14.45 -12.85
N THR A 65 -10.21 14.42 -13.89
CA THR A 65 -10.52 15.03 -15.19
C THR A 65 -11.76 14.38 -15.80
N ASN A 66 -11.82 13.04 -15.86
CA ASN A 66 -12.97 12.33 -16.42
C ASN A 66 -14.28 12.66 -15.71
N VAL A 67 -14.26 12.81 -14.38
CA VAL A 67 -15.43 13.21 -13.60
C VAL A 67 -15.86 14.65 -13.92
N GLN A 68 -14.91 15.56 -14.12
CA GLN A 68 -15.20 16.95 -14.53
C GLN A 68 -15.80 17.00 -15.93
N ASP A 69 -15.24 16.25 -16.88
CA ASP A 69 -15.75 16.19 -18.25
C ASP A 69 -17.16 15.58 -18.29
N LEU A 70 -17.38 14.50 -17.54
CA LEU A 70 -18.70 13.89 -17.43
C LEU A 70 -19.73 14.83 -16.82
N ALA A 71 -19.34 15.60 -15.80
CA ALA A 71 -20.19 16.66 -15.25
C ALA A 71 -20.51 17.69 -16.34
N HIS A 72 -19.51 18.22 -17.05
CA HIS A 72 -19.73 19.20 -18.11
C HIS A 72 -20.70 18.68 -19.18
N VAL A 73 -20.51 17.45 -19.67
CA VAL A 73 -21.42 16.81 -20.63
C VAL A 73 -22.84 16.69 -20.06
N ALA A 74 -22.99 16.24 -18.82
CA ALA A 74 -24.29 16.17 -18.16
C ALA A 74 -24.98 17.55 -18.07
N ALA A 75 -24.20 18.63 -17.93
CA ALA A 75 -24.74 19.99 -17.82
C ALA A 75 -25.31 20.46 -19.15
N VAL A 76 -24.55 20.22 -20.21
CA VAL A 76 -24.97 20.49 -21.59
C VAL A 76 -26.23 19.70 -21.93
N LEU A 77 -26.26 18.40 -21.61
CA LEU A 77 -27.45 17.57 -21.86
C LEU A 77 -28.68 18.05 -21.08
N LEU A 78 -28.51 18.45 -19.82
CA LEU A 78 -29.58 19.03 -19.01
C LEU A 78 -30.10 20.34 -19.62
N GLN A 79 -29.21 21.20 -20.11
CA GLN A 79 -29.59 22.45 -20.80
C GLN A 79 -30.35 22.17 -22.09
N ILE A 80 -29.89 21.22 -22.91
CA ILE A 80 -30.56 20.81 -24.14
C ILE A 80 -31.95 20.23 -23.83
N SER A 81 -32.06 19.34 -22.84
CA SER A 81 -33.34 18.77 -22.41
C SER A 81 -34.33 19.86 -22.02
N ARG A 82 -33.90 20.85 -21.21
CA ARG A 82 -34.74 22.00 -20.84
C ARG A 82 -35.15 22.84 -22.05
N ALA A 83 -34.21 23.15 -22.94
CA ALA A 83 -34.47 23.95 -24.14
C ALA A 83 -35.41 23.25 -25.13
N LYS A 84 -35.37 21.92 -25.20
CA LYS A 84 -36.19 21.10 -26.10
C LYS A 84 -37.48 20.58 -25.44
N GLY A 85 -37.69 20.85 -24.15
CA GLY A 85 -38.84 20.33 -23.40
C GLY A 85 -38.83 18.80 -23.26
N ILE A 86 -37.66 18.16 -23.35
CA ILE A 86 -37.53 16.71 -23.22
C ILE A 86 -37.58 16.35 -21.74
N ALA A 87 -38.60 15.58 -21.34
CA ALA A 87 -38.72 15.10 -19.98
C ALA A 87 -37.59 14.12 -19.64
N LEU A 88 -36.96 14.34 -18.48
CA LEU A 88 -35.97 13.41 -17.93
C LEU A 88 -36.69 12.31 -17.15
N ASP A 89 -36.18 11.08 -17.24
CA ASP A 89 -36.73 9.98 -16.47
C ASP A 89 -36.54 10.21 -14.95
N PRO A 90 -37.36 9.57 -14.10
CA PRO A 90 -37.31 9.77 -12.65
C PRO A 90 -35.94 9.46 -12.03
N GLY A 91 -35.19 8.48 -12.55
CA GLY A 91 -33.87 8.11 -12.05
C GLY A 91 -32.83 9.18 -12.32
N THR A 92 -32.82 9.73 -13.54
CA THR A 92 -31.95 10.85 -13.91
C THR A 92 -32.26 12.10 -13.08
N LEU A 93 -33.54 12.40 -12.85
CA LEU A 93 -33.94 13.52 -11.98
C LEU A 93 -33.42 13.35 -10.54
N ASP A 94 -33.50 12.13 -10.00
CA ASP A 94 -33.03 11.82 -8.65
C ASP A 94 -31.50 11.96 -8.53
N ILE A 95 -30.76 11.47 -9.53
CA ILE A 95 -29.30 11.65 -9.61
C ILE A 95 -28.94 13.14 -9.64
N LEU A 96 -29.57 13.93 -10.52
CA LEU A 96 -29.28 15.35 -10.66
C LEU A 96 -29.62 16.15 -9.38
N ARG A 97 -30.70 15.81 -8.68
CA ARG A 97 -31.03 16.41 -7.38
C ARG A 97 -29.99 16.10 -6.30
N ARG A 98 -29.58 14.83 -6.16
CA ARG A 98 -28.53 14.43 -5.20
C ARG A 98 -27.20 15.12 -5.45
N ARG A 99 -26.91 15.45 -6.71
CA ARG A 99 -25.69 16.18 -7.11
C ARG A 99 -25.83 17.70 -6.93
N GLY A 100 -27.02 18.22 -6.60
CA GLY A 100 -27.29 19.65 -6.41
C GLY A 100 -27.57 20.43 -7.71
N TRP A 101 -27.81 19.72 -8.82
CA TRP A 101 -27.95 20.31 -10.16
C TRP A 101 -29.38 20.72 -10.47
N LEU A 102 -30.32 20.09 -9.77
CA LEU A 102 -31.72 20.47 -9.71
C LEU A 102 -32.05 20.82 -8.27
N PRO A 103 -32.91 21.82 -8.03
CA PRO A 103 -33.46 22.04 -6.71
C PRO A 103 -34.11 20.73 -6.23
N ALA A 104 -33.76 20.31 -5.01
CA ALA A 104 -34.52 19.27 -4.34
C ALA A 104 -35.98 19.73 -4.27
N ARG A 105 -36.94 18.81 -4.39
CA ARG A 105 -38.36 19.14 -4.23
C ARG A 105 -38.51 19.86 -2.88
N THR A 106 -38.63 21.19 -2.90
CA THR A 106 -39.09 21.94 -1.75
C THR A 106 -40.47 21.40 -1.47
N ARG A 107 -40.63 20.79 -0.30
CA ARG A 107 -41.93 20.38 0.22
C ARG A 107 -42.71 21.66 0.51
N THR A 108 -43.24 22.30 -0.53
CA THR A 108 -44.19 23.40 -0.45
C THR A 108 -45.48 22.81 0.11
N GLY A 109 -45.58 22.78 1.43
CA GLY A 109 -46.66 22.11 2.13
C GLY A 109 -46.40 22.04 3.64
N ALA A 110 -46.05 23.17 4.23
CA ALA A 110 -46.22 23.41 5.66
C ALA A 110 -46.67 24.87 5.81
N ARG A 111 -47.98 25.07 5.81
CA ARG A 111 -48.61 26.28 6.35
C ARG A 111 -49.58 25.77 7.43
N PRO A 112 -49.60 26.37 8.64
CA PRO A 112 -50.51 25.99 9.71
C PRO A 112 -51.98 26.18 9.31
#